data_AF-A0A7J4UQF1-F1
#
_entry.id   AF-A0A7J4UQF1-F1
#
_cell.length_a   1.000
_cell.length_b   1.000
_cell.length_c   1.000
_cell.angle_alpha   90.00
_cell.angle_beta   90.00
_cell.angle_gamma   90.00
#
_symmetry.space_group_name_H-M   'P 1'
#
loop_
_entity.id
_entity.type
_entity.pdbx_description
1 polymer ?
#
loop_
_entity_poly.entity_id
_entity_poly.type
_entity_poly.pdbx_seq_one_letter_code
_entity_poly.pdbx_strand_id
1 'polypeptide(L)'
;MEHNQSNQSYSSQQPEIKVVQQPEVQQRPAAPRPAQPANNVQAVSPSKVNHDVDAELKELIAAHKTRIKVIGCGGAGNNTINRMTEVGIKGIQTIAINTDAQDLLYTSCDKKLLIGKELTSGLGAGSNPKIGEGSAKENEHDLKKLIEGADLIFITCGLGGGTGTGSAPYISHLAKKMGILSVGIVT
;
A
#
# COMPACT_ATOMS: atom_id res chain seq x y z
N MET A 1 -18.25 -50.37 42.64
CA MET A 1 -17.46 -51.33 41.86
C MET A 1 -16.74 -50.50 40.82
N GLU A 2 -15.61 -49.92 41.24
CA GLU A 2 -14.23 -50.33 40.88
C GLU A 2 -13.79 -49.61 39.59
N HIS A 3 -12.87 -48.64 39.70
CA HIS A 3 -11.45 -48.74 39.28
C HIS A 3 -11.31 -49.02 37.78
N ASN A 4 -10.56 -48.28 36.97
CA ASN A 4 -9.13 -48.00 37.15
C ASN A 4 -8.63 -46.98 36.11
N GLN A 5 -7.46 -46.45 36.44
CA GLN A 5 -6.62 -45.39 35.91
C GLN A 5 -6.10 -45.59 34.48
N SER A 6 -5.78 -44.48 33.82
CA SER A 6 -4.48 -44.33 33.13
C SER A 6 -4.14 -42.86 32.98
N ASN A 7 -3.55 -42.32 34.06
CA ASN A 7 -2.81 -41.08 34.10
C ASN A 7 -1.44 -41.36 33.45
N GLN A 8 -1.16 -40.81 32.27
CA GLN A 8 0.18 -40.85 31.69
C GLN A 8 0.94 -39.58 32.10
N SER A 9 1.70 -39.74 33.18
CA SER A 9 2.70 -38.80 33.68
C SER A 9 3.91 -38.75 32.74
N TYR A 10 4.10 -37.65 32.02
CA TYR A 10 5.39 -37.32 31.40
C TYR A 10 6.30 -36.68 32.44
N SER A 11 7.27 -37.47 32.88
CA SER A 11 8.45 -37.03 33.61
C SER A 11 9.43 -36.37 32.64
N SER A 12 9.60 -35.06 32.74
CA SER A 12 10.72 -34.33 32.15
C SER A 12 11.41 -33.55 33.26
N GLN A 13 12.46 -34.17 33.79
CA GLN A 13 13.38 -33.59 34.75
C GLN A 13 14.02 -32.33 34.14
N GLN A 14 13.83 -31.18 34.78
CA GLN A 14 14.64 -29.99 34.50
C GLN A 14 15.94 -30.10 35.29
N PRO A 15 17.13 -29.98 34.68
CA PRO A 15 18.37 -29.91 35.43
C PRO A 15 18.53 -28.51 36.07
N GLU A 16 18.74 -28.46 37.38
CA GLU A 16 19.18 -27.25 38.09
C GLU A 16 20.55 -26.79 37.55
N ILE A 17 20.61 -25.57 37.02
CA ILE A 17 21.86 -24.94 36.59
C ILE A 17 22.57 -24.40 37.83
N LYS A 18 23.65 -25.08 38.23
CA LYS A 18 24.60 -24.56 39.24
C LYS A 18 25.31 -23.32 38.70
N VAL A 19 25.10 -22.18 39.35
CA VAL A 19 25.84 -20.94 39.11
C VAL A 19 27.27 -21.14 39.63
N VAL A 20 28.23 -21.24 38.72
CA VAL A 20 29.66 -21.22 39.05
C VAL A 20 30.06 -19.77 39.30
N GLN A 21 30.33 -19.41 40.55
CA GLN A 21 30.96 -18.13 40.91
C GLN A 21 32.38 -18.10 40.34
N GLN A 22 32.65 -17.11 39.49
CA GLN A 22 34.02 -16.80 39.04
C GLN A 22 34.78 -16.11 40.18
N PRO A 23 36.07 -16.41 40.39
CA PRO A 23 36.87 -15.73 41.40
C PRO A 23 37.17 -14.27 41.00
N GLU A 24 37.12 -13.37 41.97
CA GLU A 24 37.40 -11.94 41.80
C GLU A 24 38.82 -11.70 41.26
N VAL A 25 38.90 -10.98 40.14
CA VAL A 25 40.17 -10.53 39.56
C VAL A 25 40.65 -9.31 40.35
N GLN A 26 41.68 -9.51 41.17
CA GLN A 26 42.34 -8.45 41.92
C GLN A 26 43.00 -7.45 40.95
N GLN A 27 42.44 -6.24 40.86
CA GLN A 27 42.96 -5.17 40.01
C GLN A 27 44.30 -4.64 40.56
N ARG A 28 45.37 -4.75 39.77
CA ARG A 28 46.64 -4.06 40.05
C ARG A 28 46.51 -2.57 39.70
N PRO A 29 47.10 -1.65 40.47
CA PRO A 29 47.04 -0.22 40.17
C PRO A 29 47.76 0.11 38.86
N ALA A 30 47.11 0.91 38.01
CA ALA A 30 47.66 1.37 36.73
C ALA A 30 48.72 2.46 36.97
N ALA A 31 49.87 2.35 36.28
CA ALA A 31 50.90 3.38 36.28
C ALA A 31 50.41 4.69 35.61
N PRO A 32 50.88 5.88 36.04
CA PRO A 32 50.47 7.15 35.44
C PRO A 32 51.07 7.28 34.03
N ARG A 33 50.23 7.59 33.04
CA ARG A 33 50.67 7.88 31.66
C ARG A 33 51.23 9.31 31.57
N PRO A 34 52.32 9.55 30.81
CA PRO A 34 52.83 10.89 30.61
C PRO A 34 51.86 11.74 29.78
N ALA A 35 51.70 13.01 30.17
CA ALA A 35 50.84 13.97 29.48
C ALA A 35 51.40 14.28 28.07
N GLN A 36 50.55 14.20 27.05
CA GLN A 36 50.87 14.65 25.69
C GLN A 36 50.50 16.13 25.50
N PRO A 37 51.29 16.91 24.75
CA PRO A 37 51.07 18.34 24.59
C PRO A 37 49.87 18.64 23.68
N ALA A 38 49.09 19.65 24.06
CA ALA A 38 47.92 20.12 23.33
C ALA A 38 48.30 20.71 21.97
N ASN A 39 47.87 20.07 20.88
CA ASN A 39 47.94 20.65 19.53
C ASN A 39 46.60 21.30 19.18
N ASN A 40 46.63 22.62 19.03
CA ASN A 40 45.50 23.45 18.66
C ASN A 40 45.34 23.42 17.13
N VAL A 41 44.48 22.54 16.62
CA VAL A 41 43.98 22.59 15.23
C VAL A 41 42.58 23.17 15.24
N GLN A 42 42.44 24.39 14.73
CA GLN A 42 41.14 24.99 14.45
C GLN A 42 40.39 24.11 13.44
N ALA A 43 39.37 23.41 13.90
CA ALA A 43 38.45 22.65 13.07
C ALA A 43 37.52 23.63 12.33
N VAL A 44 37.72 23.81 11.04
CA VAL A 44 36.70 24.37 10.16
C VAL A 44 35.62 23.29 10.01
N SER A 45 34.47 23.48 10.64
CA SER A 45 33.40 22.49 10.68
C SER A 45 32.81 22.25 9.28
N PRO A 46 32.73 21.00 8.77
CA PRO A 46 32.20 20.68 7.44
C PRO A 46 30.68 20.88 7.25
N SER A 47 29.97 21.38 8.27
CA SER A 47 28.52 21.20 8.42
C SER A 47 27.63 22.20 7.68
N LYS A 48 28.15 23.35 7.23
CA LYS A 48 27.32 24.37 6.57
C LYS A 48 27.09 24.12 5.07
N VAL A 49 28.04 23.51 4.37
CA VAL A 49 27.98 23.37 2.90
C VAL A 49 26.94 22.34 2.45
N ASN A 50 26.72 21.27 3.21
CA ASN A 50 25.74 20.24 2.85
C ASN A 50 24.29 20.64 3.14
N HIS A 51 24.03 21.59 4.05
CA HIS A 51 22.67 21.91 4.46
C HIS A 51 21.87 22.68 3.39
N ASP A 52 22.54 23.53 2.61
CA ASP A 52 21.91 24.31 1.53
C ASP A 52 21.64 23.43 0.30
N VAL A 53 22.56 22.52 -0.03
CA VAL A 53 22.39 21.54 -1.11
C VAL A 53 21.28 20.54 -0.77
N ASP A 54 21.22 20.05 0.47
CA ASP A 54 20.16 19.14 0.92
C ASP A 54 18.76 19.79 0.87
N ALA A 55 18.67 21.11 1.05
CA ALA A 55 17.41 21.84 0.93
C ALA A 55 16.95 21.93 -0.54
N GLU A 56 17.85 22.29 -1.45
CA GLU A 56 17.57 22.35 -2.88
C GLU A 56 17.18 20.97 -3.45
N LEU A 57 17.91 19.92 -3.05
CA LEU A 57 17.60 18.54 -3.46
C LEU A 57 16.23 18.08 -2.96
N LYS A 58 15.84 18.43 -1.73
CA LYS A 58 14.50 18.11 -1.20
C LYS A 58 13.39 18.82 -1.96
N GLU A 59 13.61 20.07 -2.36
CA GLU A 59 12.65 20.84 -3.13
C GLU A 59 12.47 20.26 -4.55
N LEU A 60 13.58 19.89 -5.20
CA LEU A 60 13.56 19.18 -6.49
C LEU A 60 12.83 17.84 -6.41
N ILE A 61 13.07 17.04 -5.36
CA ILE A 61 12.37 15.75 -5.16
C ILE A 61 10.87 15.98 -4.91
N ALA A 62 10.52 17.01 -4.14
CA ALA A 62 9.12 17.34 -3.86
C ALA A 62 8.36 17.79 -5.11
N ALA A 63 9.01 18.54 -6.01
CA ALA A 63 8.43 18.99 -7.28
C ALA A 63 8.11 17.82 -8.24
N HIS A 64 8.83 16.69 -8.14
CA HIS A 64 8.68 15.54 -9.03
C HIS A 64 7.79 14.43 -8.46
N LYS A 65 6.91 14.73 -7.49
CA LYS A 65 6.03 13.73 -6.91
C LYS A 65 4.96 13.27 -7.92
N THR A 66 5.09 12.02 -8.38
CA THR A 66 4.13 11.37 -9.28
C THR A 66 2.77 11.18 -8.63
N ARG A 67 1.71 11.54 -9.34
CA ARG A 67 0.31 11.34 -8.93
C ARG A 67 -0.19 10.00 -9.47
N ILE A 68 -0.29 9.03 -8.58
CA ILE A 68 -0.70 7.65 -8.90
C ILE A 68 -2.14 7.44 -8.45
N LYS A 69 -2.98 6.89 -9.33
CA LYS A 69 -4.35 6.45 -8.98
C LYS A 69 -4.53 4.97 -9.28
N VAL A 70 -5.23 4.26 -8.41
CA VAL A 70 -5.57 2.84 -8.58
C VAL A 70 -7.07 2.71 -8.68
N ILE A 71 -7.53 2.11 -9.77
CA ILE A 71 -8.93 2.03 -10.17
C ILE A 71 -9.37 0.57 -10.15
N GLY A 72 -10.18 0.20 -9.17
CA GLY A 72 -10.87 -1.09 -9.10
C GLY A 72 -12.17 -1.04 -9.88
N CYS A 73 -12.35 -1.93 -10.85
CA CYS A 73 -13.56 -2.03 -11.65
C CYS A 73 -14.34 -3.32 -11.35
N GLY A 74 -15.61 -3.18 -10.96
CA GLY A 74 -16.48 -4.30 -10.59
C GLY A 74 -16.10 -4.96 -9.27
N GLY A 75 -16.81 -6.03 -8.88
CA GLY A 75 -16.66 -6.63 -7.54
C GLY A 75 -15.24 -7.10 -7.20
N ALA A 76 -14.57 -7.82 -8.09
CA ALA A 76 -13.19 -8.24 -7.84
C ALA A 76 -12.21 -7.06 -7.73
N GLY A 77 -12.37 -6.04 -8.59
CA GLY A 77 -11.56 -4.82 -8.51
C GLY A 77 -11.81 -4.04 -7.22
N ASN A 78 -13.07 -3.91 -6.80
CA ASN A 78 -13.46 -3.28 -5.54
C ASN A 78 -12.88 -4.01 -4.32
N ASN A 79 -12.90 -5.35 -4.33
CA ASN A 79 -12.26 -6.14 -3.28
C ASN A 79 -10.75 -5.90 -3.20
N THR A 80 -10.07 -5.78 -4.35
CA THR A 80 -8.65 -5.40 -4.38
C THR A 80 -8.44 -4.02 -3.77
N ILE A 81 -9.28 -3.05 -4.13
CA ILE A 81 -9.21 -1.69 -3.59
C ILE A 81 -9.41 -1.67 -2.06
N ASN A 82 -10.41 -2.39 -1.54
CA ASN A 82 -10.60 -2.57 -0.10
C ASN A 82 -9.32 -3.03 0.58
N ARG A 83 -8.71 -4.08 0.03
CA ARG A 83 -7.51 -4.66 0.61
C ARG A 83 -6.33 -3.69 0.59
N MET A 84 -6.18 -2.91 -0.47
CA MET A 84 -5.14 -1.89 -0.58
C MET A 84 -5.34 -0.77 0.45
N THR A 85 -6.58 -0.36 0.67
CA THR A 85 -6.95 0.65 1.67
C THR A 85 -6.71 0.13 3.09
N GLU A 86 -7.09 -1.11 3.40
CA GLU A 86 -6.81 -1.75 4.70
C GLU A 86 -5.32 -1.86 5.01
N VAL A 87 -4.51 -2.20 4.01
CA VAL A 87 -3.05 -2.31 4.15
C VAL A 87 -2.40 -0.92 4.30
N GLY A 88 -3.06 0.15 3.85
CA GLY A 88 -2.59 1.52 4.03
C GLY A 88 -1.43 1.90 3.10
N ILE A 89 -1.54 1.53 1.81
CA ILE A 89 -0.52 1.87 0.81
C ILE A 89 -0.44 3.39 0.65
N LYS A 90 0.74 3.96 0.90
CA LYS A 90 0.96 5.41 0.82
C LYS A 90 1.26 5.85 -0.61
N GLY A 91 0.88 7.09 -0.93
CA GLY A 91 1.24 7.73 -2.21
C GLY A 91 0.37 7.35 -3.40
N ILE A 92 -0.72 6.62 -3.17
CA ILE A 92 -1.74 6.31 -4.18
C ILE A 92 -3.08 6.90 -3.78
N GLN A 93 -3.93 7.19 -4.78
CA GLN A 93 -5.35 7.44 -4.58
C GLN A 93 -6.14 6.22 -5.05
N THR A 94 -6.94 5.65 -4.15
CA THR A 94 -7.78 4.47 -4.39
C THR A 94 -9.17 4.87 -4.88
N ILE A 95 -9.61 4.22 -5.96
CA ILE A 95 -10.84 4.55 -6.67
C ILE A 95 -11.60 3.27 -6.95
N ALA A 96 -12.86 3.21 -6.53
CA ALA A 96 -13.75 2.08 -6.78
C ALA A 96 -14.85 2.46 -7.78
N ILE A 97 -15.07 1.61 -8.77
CA ILE A 97 -16.05 1.83 -9.84
C ILE A 97 -16.89 0.58 -9.99
N ASN A 98 -18.20 0.70 -9.85
CA ASN A 98 -19.10 -0.43 -10.06
C ASN A 98 -20.46 0.02 -10.60
N THR A 99 -21.19 -0.90 -11.22
CA THR A 99 -22.62 -0.77 -11.57
C THR A 99 -23.52 -1.31 -10.44
N ASP A 100 -22.98 -2.13 -9.55
CA ASP A 100 -23.66 -2.63 -8.37
C ASP A 100 -23.49 -1.63 -7.21
N ALA A 101 -24.58 -0.99 -6.81
CA ALA A 101 -24.58 0.01 -5.75
C ALA A 101 -24.34 -0.61 -4.36
N GLN A 102 -24.78 -1.85 -4.14
CA GLN A 102 -24.59 -2.53 -2.87
C GLN A 102 -23.12 -2.85 -2.64
N ASP A 103 -22.45 -3.45 -3.63
CA ASP A 103 -21.03 -3.76 -3.53
C ASP A 103 -20.18 -2.47 -3.38
N LEU A 104 -20.52 -1.43 -4.13
CA LEU A 104 -19.82 -0.15 -4.05
C LEU A 104 -20.03 0.55 -2.68
N LEU A 105 -21.20 0.42 -2.06
CA LEU A 105 -21.50 0.99 -0.75
C LEU A 105 -20.53 0.49 0.32
N TYR A 106 -20.22 -0.81 0.33
CA TYR A 106 -19.34 -1.44 1.31
C TYR A 106 -17.85 -1.36 0.98
N THR A 107 -17.49 -0.82 -0.19
CA THR A 107 -16.08 -0.61 -0.55
C THR A 107 -15.48 0.55 0.25
N SER A 108 -14.30 0.42 0.83
CA SER A 108 -13.52 1.47 1.52
C SER A 108 -12.41 1.95 0.60
N CYS A 109 -12.44 3.23 0.22
CA CYS A 109 -11.47 3.86 -0.68
C CYS A 109 -11.60 5.39 -0.64
N ASP A 110 -10.69 6.10 -1.31
CA ASP A 110 -10.69 7.55 -1.35
C ASP A 110 -11.84 8.12 -2.20
N LYS A 111 -12.20 7.44 -3.30
CA LYS A 111 -13.31 7.85 -4.19
C LYS A 111 -14.10 6.67 -4.71
N LYS A 112 -15.42 6.85 -4.83
CA LYS A 112 -16.36 5.89 -5.41
C LYS A 112 -17.09 6.50 -6.61
N LEU A 113 -17.38 5.68 -7.61
CA LEU A 113 -18.25 6.05 -8.72
C LEU A 113 -19.20 4.91 -9.06
N LEU A 114 -20.50 5.17 -8.91
CA LEU A 114 -21.54 4.30 -9.47
C LEU A 114 -21.69 4.65 -10.94
N ILE A 115 -21.49 3.68 -11.83
CA ILE A 115 -21.66 3.86 -13.27
C ILE A 115 -22.92 3.15 -13.78
N GLY A 116 -23.48 3.63 -14.88
CA GLY A 116 -24.65 3.02 -15.51
C GLY A 116 -25.90 3.09 -14.63
N LYS A 117 -26.14 4.24 -13.99
CA LYS A 117 -27.29 4.40 -13.10
C LYS A 117 -28.60 4.28 -13.90
N GLU A 118 -28.63 4.85 -15.10
CA GLU A 118 -29.80 4.75 -15.97
C GLU A 118 -29.91 3.36 -16.60
N LEU A 119 -28.78 2.75 -16.99
CA LEU A 119 -28.76 1.43 -17.61
C LEU A 119 -29.07 0.26 -16.67
N THR A 120 -28.62 0.34 -15.42
CA THR A 120 -28.64 -0.80 -14.48
C THR A 120 -29.49 -0.55 -13.23
N SER A 121 -29.90 0.70 -12.99
CA SER A 121 -30.59 1.11 -11.75
C SER A 121 -29.80 0.76 -10.48
N GLY A 122 -28.47 0.59 -10.58
CA GLY A 122 -27.61 0.19 -9.47
C GLY A 122 -27.65 -1.31 -9.13
N LEU A 123 -28.27 -2.15 -9.97
CA LEU A 123 -28.40 -3.60 -9.74
C LEU A 123 -27.24 -4.43 -10.32
N GLY A 124 -26.27 -3.78 -10.96
CA GLY A 124 -25.14 -4.45 -11.58
C GLY A 124 -25.33 -4.79 -13.05
N ALA A 125 -24.25 -5.26 -13.69
CA ALA A 125 -24.20 -5.55 -15.14
C ALA A 125 -24.64 -6.98 -15.50
N GLY A 126 -25.06 -7.80 -14.53
CA GLY A 126 -25.54 -9.17 -14.77
C GLY A 126 -24.58 -10.06 -15.56
N SER A 127 -23.27 -9.94 -15.30
CA SER A 127 -22.21 -10.65 -16.05
C SER A 127 -22.13 -10.35 -17.55
N ASN A 128 -22.80 -9.29 -18.04
CA ASN A 128 -22.75 -8.89 -19.45
C ASN A 128 -21.74 -7.75 -19.66
N PRO A 129 -20.61 -7.98 -20.35
CA PRO A 129 -19.61 -6.94 -20.60
C PRO A 129 -20.14 -5.74 -21.39
N LYS A 130 -21.12 -5.93 -22.27
CA LYS A 130 -21.72 -4.82 -23.04
C LYS A 130 -22.44 -3.83 -22.14
N ILE A 131 -23.08 -4.32 -21.06
CA ILE A 131 -23.71 -3.46 -20.06
C ILE A 131 -22.63 -2.71 -19.28
N GLY A 132 -21.55 -3.39 -18.88
CA GLY A 132 -20.41 -2.73 -18.21
C GLY A 132 -19.77 -1.63 -19.05
N GLU A 133 -19.57 -1.88 -20.34
CA GLU A 133 -19.03 -0.90 -21.29
C GLU A 133 -20.00 0.27 -21.50
N GLY A 134 -21.29 -0.02 -21.72
CA GLY A 134 -22.34 1.00 -21.87
C GLY A 134 -22.46 1.88 -20.62
N SER A 135 -22.35 1.28 -19.44
CA SER A 135 -22.36 1.99 -18.15
C SER A 135 -21.16 2.92 -18.02
N ALA A 136 -19.97 2.50 -18.46
CA ALA A 136 -18.79 3.35 -18.46
C ALA A 136 -18.93 4.51 -19.46
N LYS A 137 -19.54 4.27 -20.62
CA LYS A 137 -19.84 5.32 -21.62
C LYS A 137 -20.85 6.35 -21.11
N GLU A 138 -21.90 5.92 -20.43
CA GLU A 138 -22.88 6.79 -19.77
C GLU A 138 -22.18 7.81 -18.85
N ASN A 139 -21.16 7.36 -18.12
CA ASN A 139 -20.41 8.17 -17.15
C ASN A 139 -19.06 8.69 -17.67
N GLU A 140 -18.88 8.87 -18.99
CA GLU A 140 -17.59 9.30 -19.55
C GLU A 140 -17.04 10.58 -18.89
N HIS A 141 -17.91 11.57 -18.65
CA HIS A 141 -17.53 12.84 -18.04
C HIS A 141 -17.00 12.68 -16.62
N ASP A 142 -17.69 11.87 -15.82
CA ASP A 142 -17.29 11.61 -14.43
C ASP A 142 -16.00 10.81 -14.38
N LEU A 143 -15.84 9.82 -15.27
CA LEU A 143 -14.60 9.05 -15.40
C LEU A 143 -13.41 9.93 -15.76
N LYS A 144 -13.57 10.85 -16.72
CA LYS A 144 -12.52 11.81 -17.10
C LYS A 144 -12.09 12.67 -15.91
N LYS A 145 -13.04 13.28 -15.20
CA LYS A 145 -12.75 14.06 -13.97
C LYS A 145 -12.08 13.23 -12.89
N LEU A 146 -12.48 11.96 -12.77
CA LEU A 146 -11.97 11.06 -11.76
C LEU A 146 -10.49 10.72 -12.00
N ILE A 147 -10.10 10.50 -13.26
CA ILE A 147 -8.72 10.17 -13.64
C ILE A 147 -7.85 11.40 -13.94
N GLU A 148 -8.43 12.57 -14.17
CA GLU A 148 -7.73 13.83 -14.47
C GLU A 148 -6.61 14.17 -13.47
N GLY A 149 -5.48 14.63 -14.00
CA GLY A 149 -4.30 14.96 -13.21
C GLY A 149 -3.55 13.74 -12.67
N ALA A 150 -3.86 12.51 -13.08
CA ALA A 150 -2.96 11.39 -12.82
C ALA A 150 -1.80 11.39 -13.83
N ASP A 151 -0.60 11.05 -13.36
CA ASP A 151 0.52 10.74 -14.25
C ASP A 151 0.50 9.25 -14.65
N LEU A 152 0.07 8.41 -13.70
CA LEU A 152 -0.02 6.97 -13.84
C LEU A 152 -1.32 6.48 -13.20
N ILE A 153 -2.03 5.61 -13.93
CA ILE A 153 -3.16 4.85 -13.40
C ILE A 153 -2.90 3.35 -13.48
N PHE A 154 -3.29 2.66 -12.41
CA PHE A 154 -3.42 1.21 -12.40
C PHE A 154 -4.89 0.85 -12.48
N ILE A 155 -5.27 0.02 -13.45
CA ILE A 155 -6.63 -0.47 -13.59
C ILE A 155 -6.61 -1.95 -13.19
N THR A 156 -7.43 -2.30 -12.20
CA THR A 156 -7.56 -3.68 -11.73
C THR A 156 -9.00 -4.15 -11.78
N CYS A 157 -9.19 -5.36 -12.30
CA CYS A 157 -10.48 -6.04 -12.31
C CYS A 157 -10.27 -7.56 -12.44
N GLY A 158 -11.30 -8.30 -12.07
CA GLY A 158 -11.45 -9.69 -12.49
C GLY A 158 -12.20 -9.74 -13.81
N LEU A 159 -11.59 -10.34 -14.83
CA LEU A 159 -12.22 -10.60 -16.12
C LEU A 159 -13.25 -11.74 -16.00
N GLY A 160 -14.11 -11.87 -17.01
CA GLY A 160 -15.18 -12.85 -17.06
C GLY A 160 -16.51 -12.36 -16.47
N GLY A 161 -16.49 -11.34 -15.61
CA GLY A 161 -17.70 -10.63 -15.16
C GLY A 161 -18.23 -9.62 -16.17
N GLY A 162 -19.27 -8.86 -15.78
CA GLY A 162 -19.88 -7.84 -16.64
C GLY A 162 -19.21 -6.47 -16.50
N THR A 163 -19.21 -5.94 -15.27
CA THR A 163 -18.73 -4.58 -15.00
C THR A 163 -17.25 -4.43 -15.28
N GLY A 164 -16.40 -5.24 -14.62
CA GLY A 164 -14.95 -5.15 -14.77
C GLY A 164 -14.48 -5.37 -16.21
N THR A 165 -14.98 -6.40 -16.88
CA THR A 165 -14.65 -6.72 -18.28
C THR A 165 -15.07 -5.60 -19.25
N GLY A 166 -16.22 -4.98 -19.03
CA GLY A 166 -16.74 -3.93 -19.91
C GLY A 166 -16.16 -2.54 -19.65
N SER A 167 -16.01 -2.14 -18.38
CA SER A 167 -15.62 -0.79 -18.01
C SER A 167 -14.11 -0.57 -18.04
N ALA A 168 -13.30 -1.57 -17.64
CA ALA A 168 -11.84 -1.41 -17.54
C ALA A 168 -11.17 -1.02 -18.88
N PRO A 169 -11.49 -1.66 -20.03
CA PRO A 169 -10.92 -1.27 -21.32
C PRO A 169 -11.30 0.15 -21.73
N TYR A 170 -12.54 0.56 -21.44
CA TYR A 170 -13.02 1.90 -21.76
C TYR A 170 -12.31 2.97 -20.94
N ILE A 171 -12.13 2.74 -19.63
CA ILE A 171 -11.37 3.64 -18.75
C ILE A 171 -9.91 3.76 -19.22
N SER A 172 -9.29 2.65 -19.59
CA SER A 172 -7.92 2.65 -20.13
C SER A 172 -7.81 3.47 -21.42
N HIS A 173 -8.81 3.39 -22.30
CA HIS A 173 -8.89 4.18 -23.52
C HIS A 173 -9.01 5.69 -23.23
N LEU A 174 -9.85 6.07 -22.25
CA LEU A 174 -9.97 7.46 -21.81
C LEU A 174 -8.64 7.99 -21.27
N ALA A 175 -7.97 7.22 -20.42
CA ALA A 175 -6.68 7.59 -19.85
C ALA A 175 -5.62 7.80 -20.93
N LYS A 176 -5.54 6.88 -21.90
CA LYS A 176 -4.62 6.99 -23.05
C LYS A 176 -4.87 8.25 -23.87
N LYS A 177 -6.14 8.61 -24.11
CA LYS A 177 -6.51 9.86 -24.80
C LYS A 177 -6.11 11.11 -24.03
N MET A 178 -6.03 11.02 -22.70
CA MET A 178 -5.63 12.12 -21.82
C MET A 178 -4.10 12.18 -21.59
N GLY A 179 -3.32 11.31 -22.24
CA GLY A 179 -1.86 11.28 -22.06
C GLY A 179 -1.41 10.66 -20.74
N ILE A 180 -2.28 9.92 -20.06
CA ILE A 180 -2.00 9.28 -18.77
C ILE A 180 -1.42 7.89 -19.02
N LEU A 181 -0.32 7.54 -18.35
CA LEU A 181 0.23 6.18 -18.41
C LEU A 181 -0.76 5.21 -17.76
N SER A 182 -1.19 4.18 -18.49
CA SER A 182 -2.20 3.22 -18.04
C SER A 182 -1.64 1.81 -18.00
N VAL A 183 -1.75 1.15 -16.83
CA VAL A 183 -1.29 -0.22 -16.61
C VAL A 183 -2.47 -1.07 -16.14
N GLY A 184 -2.74 -2.17 -16.84
CA GLY A 184 -3.78 -3.14 -16.47
C GLY A 184 -3.21 -4.28 -15.63
N ILE A 185 -3.83 -4.56 -14.48
CA ILE A 185 -3.53 -5.70 -13.61
C ILE A 185 -4.82 -6.51 -13.43
N VAL A 186 -4.99 -7.53 -14.26
CA VAL A 186 -6.24 -8.28 -14.40
C VAL A 186 -6.02 -9.76 -14.21
N THR A 187 -7.06 -10.45 -13.75
CA THR A 187 -7.12 -11.91 -13.56
C THR A 187 -8.28 -12.51 -14.33
#